data_AF-A0A964JBS3-F1
#
_entry.id   AF-A0A964JBS3-F1
#
_cell.length_a   1.000
_cell.length_b   1.000
_cell.length_c   1.000
_cell.angle_alpha   90.00
_cell.angle_beta   90.00
_cell.angle_gamma   90.00
#
_symmetry.space_group_name_H-M   'P 1'
#
loop_
_entity.id
_entity.type
_entity.pdbx_description
1 polymer ?
#
loop_
_entity_poly.entity_id
_entity_poly.type
_entity_poly.pdbx_seq_one_letter_code
_entity_poly.pdbx_strand_id
1 'polypeptide(L)'
;MLGGRGEHDDASVWSIVCFFVRRDLRGQGLGPKLLKAAVAMARKHSARVVEAYPVDEDAPSYRFMGFVPMFADAGFAEVGRAGTRRHVMRRAVRAAR
;
A
#
# COMPACT_ATOMS: atom_id res chain seq x y z
N MET A 1 11.32 -17.28 9.95
CA MET A 1 12.08 -16.79 8.79
C MET A 1 11.17 -16.94 7.57
N LEU A 2 10.72 -15.83 6.98
CA LEU A 2 9.86 -15.83 5.79
C LEU A 2 10.59 -15.13 4.65
N GLY A 3 10.65 -15.78 3.48
CA GLY A 3 10.93 -15.13 2.20
C GLY A 3 12.35 -15.30 1.70
N GLY A 4 12.50 -16.02 0.59
CA GLY A 4 13.76 -16.31 -0.07
C GLY A 4 14.46 -15.08 -0.65
N ARG A 5 15.78 -15.21 -0.73
CA ARG A 5 16.79 -14.44 -1.47
C ARG A 5 16.25 -13.35 -2.42
N GLY A 6 16.60 -12.09 -2.11
CA GLY A 6 17.18 -11.19 -3.12
C GLY A 6 16.43 -9.92 -3.53
N GLU A 7 15.18 -9.69 -3.13
CA GLU A 7 14.37 -8.60 -3.73
C GLU A 7 13.87 -7.53 -2.73
N HIS A 8 14.49 -7.44 -1.55
CA HIS A 8 14.11 -6.45 -0.53
C HIS A 8 14.99 -5.20 -0.54
N ASP A 9 16.08 -5.20 -1.31
CA ASP A 9 17.08 -4.13 -1.33
C ASP A 9 17.02 -3.28 -2.61
N ASP A 10 15.92 -3.40 -3.36
CA ASP A 10 15.68 -2.52 -4.49
C ASP A 10 15.14 -1.19 -3.96
N ALA A 11 16.03 -0.21 -3.77
CA ALA A 11 15.70 1.16 -3.32
C ALA A 11 14.62 1.86 -4.19
N SER A 12 14.23 1.22 -5.30
CA SER A 12 13.13 1.63 -6.15
C SER A 12 11.74 1.18 -5.68
N VAL A 13 11.63 0.33 -4.65
CA VAL A 13 10.35 -0.10 -4.06
C VAL A 13 10.04 0.74 -2.83
N TRP A 14 8.85 1.35 -2.82
CA TRP A 14 8.37 2.16 -1.69
C TRP A 14 7.18 1.47 -1.03
N SER A 15 7.24 1.22 0.27
CA SER A 15 6.16 0.55 0.99
C SER A 15 5.32 1.53 1.81
N ILE A 16 4.00 1.47 1.63
CA ILE A 16 3.02 2.17 2.48
C ILE A 16 2.66 1.23 3.63
N VAL A 17 3.13 1.56 4.83
CA VAL A 17 2.93 0.74 6.03
C VAL A 17 1.63 1.06 6.77
N CYS A 18 1.27 2.33 6.94
CA CYS A 18 0.06 2.75 7.63
C CYS A 18 -0.35 4.17 7.25
N PHE A 19 -1.63 4.47 7.44
CA PHE A 19 -2.18 5.82 7.41
C PHE A 19 -2.56 6.26 8.80
N PHE A 20 -2.20 7.49 9.14
CA PHE A 20 -2.67 8.14 10.34
C PHE A 20 -3.67 9.24 9.98
N VAL A 21 -4.88 9.14 10.52
CA VAL A 21 -5.92 10.16 10.40
C VAL A 21 -6.41 10.48 11.80
N ARG A 22 -6.35 11.77 12.16
CA ARG A 22 -6.89 12.26 13.44
C ARG A 22 -8.36 11.86 13.56
N ARG A 23 -8.79 11.51 14.78
CA ARG A 23 -10.09 10.88 15.04
C ARG A 23 -11.27 11.72 14.52
N ASP A 24 -11.20 13.03 14.69
CA ASP A 24 -12.18 14.03 14.24
C ASP A 24 -12.31 14.15 12.72
N LEU A 25 -11.30 13.69 11.98
CA LEU A 25 -11.25 13.74 10.52
C LEU A 25 -11.52 12.39 9.84
N ARG A 26 -11.81 11.34 10.62
CA ARG A 26 -12.12 10.00 10.07
C ARG A 26 -13.51 9.99 9.43
N GLY A 27 -13.73 9.04 8.51
CA GLY A 27 -15.01 8.90 7.79
C GLY A 27 -15.22 9.91 6.64
N GLN A 28 -14.29 10.86 6.45
CA GLN A 28 -14.41 11.92 5.42
C GLN A 28 -13.72 11.56 4.09
N GLY A 29 -13.50 10.27 3.82
CA GLY A 29 -12.84 9.82 2.59
C GLY A 29 -11.37 10.25 2.45
N LEU A 30 -10.68 10.51 3.56
CA LEU A 30 -9.26 10.94 3.54
C LEU A 30 -8.30 9.81 3.14
N GLY A 31 -8.63 8.54 3.39
CA GLY A 31 -7.79 7.39 3.04
C GLY A 31 -7.38 7.40 1.56
N PRO A 32 -8.34 7.36 0.60
CA PRO A 32 -8.03 7.42 -0.82
C PRO A 32 -7.23 8.66 -1.24
N LYS A 33 -7.46 9.82 -0.60
CA LYS A 33 -6.71 11.05 -0.87
C LYS A 33 -5.24 10.92 -0.43
N LEU A 34 -5.00 10.35 0.76
CA LEU A 34 -3.66 10.09 1.28
C LEU A 34 -2.91 9.07 0.42
N LEU A 35 -3.58 8.00 -0.02
CA LEU A 35 -2.98 7.01 -0.91
C LEU A 35 -2.55 7.63 -2.24
N LYS A 36 -3.41 8.44 -2.86
CA LYS A 36 -3.07 9.16 -4.11
C LYS A 36 -1.86 10.08 -3.91
N ALA A 37 -1.82 10.82 -2.80
CA ALA A 37 -0.69 11.69 -2.46
C ALA A 37 0.60 10.90 -2.22
N ALA A 38 0.53 9.77 -1.50
CA ALA A 38 1.67 8.89 -1.25
C ALA A 38 2.24 8.32 -2.55
N VAL A 39 1.39 7.85 -3.47
CA VAL A 39 1.82 7.39 -4.80
C VAL A 39 2.47 8.53 -5.60
N ALA A 40 1.89 9.74 -5.59
CA ALA A 40 2.49 10.89 -6.27
C ALA A 40 3.87 11.25 -5.69
N MET A 41 4.04 11.17 -4.38
CA MET A 41 5.33 11.36 -3.71
C MET A 41 6.33 10.28 -4.15
N ALA A 42 5.97 9.00 -4.10
CA ALA A 42 6.84 7.92 -4.55
C ALA A 42 7.31 8.12 -6.01
N ARG A 43 6.40 8.56 -6.90
CA ARG A 43 6.75 8.91 -8.30
C ARG A 43 7.78 10.03 -8.38
N LYS A 44 7.59 11.11 -7.61
CA LYS A 44 8.52 12.25 -7.56
C LYS A 44 9.92 11.83 -7.10
N HIS A 45 10.00 10.83 -6.23
CA HIS A 45 11.25 10.30 -5.72
C HIS A 45 11.81 9.11 -6.52
N SER A 46 11.35 8.93 -7.78
CA SER A 46 11.83 7.89 -8.69
C SER A 46 11.61 6.44 -8.23
N ALA A 47 10.64 6.19 -7.35
CA ALA A 47 10.16 4.84 -7.09
C ALA A 47 9.71 4.18 -8.40
N ARG A 48 9.98 2.89 -8.56
CA ARG A 48 9.46 2.05 -9.65
C ARG A 48 8.16 1.39 -9.26
N VAL A 49 8.08 0.93 -8.00
CA VAL A 49 6.94 0.19 -7.47
C VAL A 49 6.54 0.78 -6.12
N VAL A 50 5.23 0.87 -5.88
CA VAL A 50 4.68 1.11 -4.55
C VAL A 50 4.03 -0.17 -4.06
N GLU A 51 4.41 -0.61 -2.88
CA GLU A 51 3.86 -1.77 -2.20
C GLU A 51 3.01 -1.33 -1.01
N ALA A 52 1.96 -2.08 -0.71
CA ALA A 52 1.08 -1.84 0.42
C ALA A 52 0.56 -3.16 1.00
N TYR A 53 0.06 -3.08 2.23
CA TYR A 53 -0.38 -4.26 2.97
C TYR A 53 -1.81 -4.13 3.53
N PRO A 54 -2.82 -3.96 2.65
CA PRO A 54 -4.19 -3.80 3.12
C PRO A 54 -4.74 -5.08 3.74
N VAL A 55 -5.86 -4.90 4.45
CA VAL A 55 -6.66 -5.97 5.02
C VAL A 55 -8.07 -5.97 4.43
N ASP A 56 -8.80 -7.06 4.62
CA ASP A 56 -10.22 -7.15 4.32
C ASP A 56 -11.05 -6.19 5.21
N GLU A 57 -12.25 -5.78 4.77
CA GLU A 57 -13.08 -4.80 5.48
C GLU A 57 -13.61 -5.30 6.83
N ASP A 58 -13.77 -6.63 6.95
CA ASP A 58 -14.17 -7.35 8.15
C ASP A 58 -13.00 -7.59 9.12
N ALA A 59 -11.78 -7.18 8.76
CA ALA A 59 -10.62 -7.39 9.61
C ALA A 59 -10.75 -6.67 10.97
N PRO A 60 -10.55 -7.39 12.09
CA PRO A 60 -10.68 -6.82 13.43
C PRO A 60 -9.48 -5.95 13.83
N SER A 61 -8.37 -6.03 13.09
CA SER A 61 -7.10 -5.35 13.38
C SER A 61 -6.43 -4.84 12.10
N TYR A 62 -5.38 -4.01 12.24
CA TYR A 62 -4.61 -3.45 11.10
C TYR A 62 -5.40 -2.56 10.12
N ARG A 63 -6.59 -2.08 10.51
CA ARG A 63 -7.42 -1.18 9.68
C ARG A 63 -6.71 0.12 9.28
N PHE A 64 -5.68 0.53 10.01
CA PHE A 64 -4.82 1.68 9.66
C PHE A 64 -3.95 1.44 8.42
N MET A 65 -3.75 0.19 8.00
CA MET A 65 -3.04 -0.15 6.76
C MET A 65 -3.91 0.10 5.52
N GLY A 66 -5.20 0.36 5.71
CA GLY A 66 -6.20 0.52 4.66
C GLY A 66 -6.84 -0.81 4.24
N PHE A 67 -7.81 -0.71 3.34
CA PHE A 67 -8.64 -1.85 2.91
C PHE A 67 -8.37 -2.21 1.45
N VAL A 68 -8.50 -3.49 1.12
CA VAL A 68 -8.25 -4.01 -0.24
C VAL A 68 -8.96 -3.19 -1.34
N PRO A 69 -10.27 -2.85 -1.23
CA PRO A 69 -10.95 -2.08 -2.28
C PRO A 69 -10.32 -0.71 -2.57
N MET A 70 -9.87 -0.01 -1.53
CA MET A 70 -9.22 1.30 -1.67
C MET A 70 -7.92 1.23 -2.48
N PHE A 71 -7.17 0.13 -2.39
CA PHE A 71 -5.95 -0.08 -3.16
C PHE A 71 -6.24 -0.59 -4.57
N ALA A 72 -7.22 -1.49 -4.72
CA ALA A 72 -7.69 -1.96 -6.02
C ALA A 72 -8.16 -0.78 -6.90
N ASP A 73 -8.99 0.11 -6.36
CA ASP A 73 -9.44 1.33 -7.05
C ASP A 73 -8.30 2.29 -7.43
N ALA A 74 -7.20 2.24 -6.67
CA ALA A 74 -6.00 3.04 -6.93
C ALA A 74 -5.04 2.37 -7.92
N GLY A 75 -5.42 1.23 -8.53
CA GLY A 75 -4.64 0.51 -9.54
C GLY A 75 -3.54 -0.37 -8.94
N PHE A 76 -3.67 -0.81 -7.70
CA PHE A 76 -2.80 -1.83 -7.13
C PHE A 76 -3.32 -3.22 -7.49
N ALA A 77 -2.39 -4.15 -7.74
CA ALA A 77 -2.67 -5.55 -7.94
C ALA A 77 -2.16 -6.37 -6.75
N GLU A 78 -2.92 -7.37 -6.33
CA GLU A 78 -2.49 -8.33 -5.32
C GLU A 78 -1.39 -9.24 -5.89
N VAL A 79 -0.28 -9.36 -5.15
CA VAL A 79 0.88 -10.20 -5.52
C VAL A 79 1.13 -11.32 -4.50
N GLY A 80 0.38 -11.35 -3.41
CA GLY A 80 0.50 -12.39 -2.39
C GLY A 80 -0.12 -11.99 -1.06
N ARG A 81 0.24 -12.71 0.00
CA ARG A 81 -0.22 -12.46 1.38
C ARG A 81 0.94 -12.43 2.37
N ALA A 82 0.87 -11.52 3.33
CA ALA A 82 1.84 -11.36 4.41
C ALA A 82 1.25 -11.84 5.75
N GLY A 83 1.45 -13.12 6.05
CA GLY A 83 0.79 -13.80 7.17
C GLY A 83 -0.65 -14.17 6.83
N THR A 84 -1.55 -14.18 7.82
CA THR A 84 -2.92 -14.69 7.64
C THR A 84 -3.93 -13.64 7.17
N ARG A 85 -3.69 -12.34 7.45
CA ARG A 85 -4.72 -11.29 7.31
C ARG A 85 -4.34 -10.11 6.41
N ARG A 86 -3.08 -9.99 6.00
CA ARG A 86 -2.61 -8.85 5.20
C ARG A 86 -2.35 -9.33 3.78
N HIS A 87 -2.88 -8.60 2.83
CA HIS A 87 -2.56 -8.77 1.42
C HIS A 87 -1.23 -8.07 1.15
N VAL A 88 -0.50 -8.50 0.14
CA VAL A 88 0.62 -7.75 -0.42
C VAL A 88 0.12 -7.25 -1.77
N MET A 89 -0.07 -5.95 -1.89
CA MET A 89 -0.52 -5.32 -3.12
C MET A 89 0.54 -4.38 -3.65
N ARG A 90 0.81 -4.43 -4.96
CA ARG A 90 1.83 -3.62 -5.63
C ARG A 90 1.23 -2.83 -6.78
N ARG A 91 1.77 -1.63 -7.01
CA ARG A 91 1.46 -0.80 -8.16
C ARG A 91 2.77 -0.30 -8.79
N ALA A 92 2.91 -0.48 -10.10
CA ALA A 92 3.96 0.18 -10.86
C ALA A 92 3.68 1.69 -10.96
N VAL A 93 4.68 2.51 -10.66
CA VAL A 93 4.54 3.97 -10.61
C VAL A 93 5.47 4.71 -11.59
N ARG A 94 6.45 4.01 -12.17
CA ARG A 94 7.16 4.41 -13.39
C ARG A 94 6.49 3.81 -14.63
N ALA A 95 6.50 4.56 -15.74
CA ALA A 95 6.33 3.95 -17.06
C ALA A 95 7.50 3.00 -17.29
N ALA A 96 7.22 1.77 -17.67
CA ALA A 96 8.22 0.90 -18.27
C ALA A 96 8.83 1.68 -19.45
N ARG A 97 10.14 1.87 -19.41
CA ARG A 97 10.89 2.38 -20.56
C ARG A 97 10.99 1.29 -21.61
#